data_AF-W2YIE3-F1
#
_entry.id   AF-W2YIE3-F1
#
_cell.length_a   1.000
_cell.length_b   1.000
_cell.length_c   1.000
_cell.angle_alpha   90.00
_cell.angle_beta   90.00
_cell.angle_gamma   90.00
#
_symmetry.space_group_name_H-M   'P 1'
#
loop_
_entity.id
_entity.type
_entity.pdbx_description
1 polymer ?
#
loop_
_entity_poly.entity_id
_entity_poly.type
_entity_poly.pdbx_seq_one_letter_code
_entity_poly.pdbx_strand_id
1 'polypeptide(L)'
;MKSISKEENSPEVLLANNGNSNGGTTSLETKVRVHLNKFGISGETAVSVPLGGLSGGQLVRVGLAWVTFPNPPHVLLLDEPTNHLDMTTIQVFGEALPKYQGAVVLISHDIHFLNILTREQGGKRLNESDSDGDKDESHPSLPARVFEVRKSKGIVSVHQLEGGVDAYRRKQERISASVGRV
;
A
#
# COMPACT_ATOMS: atom_id res chain seq x y z
N MET A 1 6.08 -35.23 -1.10
CA MET A 1 6.00 -33.76 -1.17
C MET A 1 5.96 -33.39 -2.65
N LYS A 2 4.81 -32.93 -3.17
CA LYS A 2 4.67 -32.55 -4.59
C LYS A 2 5.33 -31.20 -4.80
N SER A 3 6.30 -31.16 -5.72
CA SER A 3 6.95 -29.94 -6.20
C SER A 3 5.92 -29.07 -6.91
N ILE A 4 5.64 -27.88 -6.37
CA ILE A 4 4.79 -26.88 -7.04
C ILE A 4 5.72 -26.11 -8.00
N SER A 5 5.48 -26.32 -9.29
CA SER A 5 6.17 -25.71 -10.42
C SER A 5 5.96 -24.19 -10.43
N LYS A 6 7.04 -23.46 -10.73
CA LYS A 6 7.12 -21.98 -10.81
C LYS A 6 6.22 -21.33 -11.89
N GLU A 7 5.35 -22.08 -12.56
CA GLU A 7 4.61 -21.61 -13.74
C GLU A 7 3.17 -21.17 -13.47
N GLU A 8 2.56 -21.52 -12.33
CA GLU A 8 1.13 -21.22 -12.10
C GLU A 8 0.83 -19.75 -11.73
N ASN A 9 1.85 -18.92 -11.46
CA ASN A 9 1.66 -17.53 -11.02
C ASN A 9 2.18 -16.49 -12.02
N SER A 10 2.47 -16.90 -13.26
CA SER A 10 2.82 -15.97 -14.32
C SER A 10 1.57 -15.24 -14.83
N PRO A 11 1.60 -13.90 -14.99
CA PRO A 11 0.43 -13.14 -15.44
C PRO A 11 -0.11 -13.59 -16.80
N GLU A 12 0.74 -14.13 -17.68
CA GLU A 12 0.33 -14.72 -18.96
C GLU A 12 -0.62 -15.93 -18.80
N VAL A 13 -0.46 -16.72 -17.73
CA VAL A 13 -1.27 -17.93 -17.47
C VAL A 13 -2.66 -17.55 -16.94
N LEU A 14 -2.75 -16.46 -16.17
CA LEU A 14 -4.04 -15.88 -15.76
C LEU A 14 -4.81 -15.26 -16.95
N LEU A 15 -4.08 -14.78 -17.97
CA LEU A 15 -4.66 -14.22 -19.20
C LEU A 15 -5.19 -15.30 -20.17
N ALA A 16 -4.63 -16.51 -20.15
CA ALA A 16 -4.92 -17.56 -21.11
C ALA A 16 -6.16 -18.42 -20.79
N ASN A 17 -6.63 -18.47 -19.54
CA ASN A 17 -7.68 -19.40 -19.12
C ASN A 17 -9.14 -18.96 -19.41
N ASN A 18 -9.36 -17.80 -20.03
CA ASN A 18 -10.69 -17.33 -20.42
C ASN A 18 -10.83 -17.22 -21.94
N GLY A 19 -10.67 -18.35 -22.62
CA GLY A 19 -11.07 -18.47 -24.03
C GLY A 19 -12.56 -18.77 -24.15
N ASN A 20 -13.39 -17.78 -24.52
CA ASN A 20 -14.15 -17.79 -25.78
C ASN A 20 -15.09 -16.56 -25.94
N SER A 21 -15.21 -16.10 -27.20
CA SER A 21 -16.16 -15.15 -27.79
C SER A 21 -15.84 -13.63 -27.77
N ASN A 22 -15.97 -13.05 -28.96
CA ASN A 22 -15.58 -11.71 -29.42
C ASN A 22 -16.36 -10.54 -28.77
N GLY A 23 -16.45 -10.50 -27.44
CA GLY A 23 -17.02 -9.38 -26.66
C GLY A 23 -16.44 -9.24 -25.25
N GLY A 24 -15.44 -10.04 -24.87
CA GLY A 24 -14.91 -10.13 -23.50
C GLY A 24 -13.73 -9.20 -23.17
N THR A 25 -12.96 -8.75 -24.15
CA THR A 25 -11.81 -7.85 -23.95
C THR A 25 -12.22 -6.52 -23.32
N THR A 26 -13.38 -5.98 -23.72
CA THR A 26 -13.94 -4.74 -23.17
C THR A 26 -14.19 -4.85 -21.67
N SER A 27 -14.64 -6.01 -21.15
CA SER A 27 -14.97 -6.14 -19.72
C SER A 27 -13.72 -6.14 -18.83
N LEU A 28 -12.69 -6.93 -19.18
CA LEU A 28 -11.47 -6.99 -18.38
C LEU A 28 -10.66 -5.70 -18.48
N GLU A 29 -10.53 -5.15 -19.68
CA GLU A 29 -9.84 -3.88 -19.89
C GLU A 29 -10.54 -2.75 -19.12
N THR A 30 -11.88 -2.68 -19.16
CA THR A 30 -12.64 -1.74 -18.33
C THR A 30 -12.38 -1.97 -16.84
N LYS A 31 -12.34 -3.22 -16.36
CA LYS A 31 -12.01 -3.51 -14.93
C LYS A 31 -10.61 -3.04 -14.55
N VAL A 32 -9.61 -3.30 -15.39
CA VAL A 32 -8.22 -2.84 -15.19
C VAL A 32 -8.17 -1.32 -15.16
N ARG A 33 -8.82 -0.64 -16.11
CA ARG A 33 -8.87 0.83 -16.18
C ARG A 33 -9.56 1.44 -14.97
N VAL A 34 -10.69 0.87 -14.54
CA VAL A 34 -11.40 1.29 -13.33
C VAL A 34 -10.52 1.10 -12.10
N HIS A 35 -9.77 -0.01 -12.03
CA HIS A 35 -8.86 -0.27 -10.93
C HIS A 35 -7.67 0.68 -10.91
N LEU A 36 -6.98 0.88 -12.04
CA LEU A 36 -5.90 1.85 -12.21
C LEU A 36 -6.33 3.29 -11.83
N ASN A 37 -7.57 3.66 -12.15
CA ASN A 37 -8.13 4.97 -11.80
C ASN A 37 -8.18 5.17 -10.28
N LYS A 38 -8.44 4.12 -9.48
CA LYS A 38 -8.37 4.19 -8.01
C LYS A 38 -6.97 4.55 -7.49
N PHE A 39 -5.94 4.32 -8.29
CA PHE A 39 -4.55 4.70 -7.98
C PHE A 39 -4.13 5.99 -8.68
N GLY A 40 -5.07 6.74 -9.27
CA GLY A 40 -4.81 7.99 -9.98
C GLY A 40 -4.12 7.81 -11.35
N ILE A 41 -4.18 6.61 -11.93
CA ILE A 41 -3.68 6.32 -13.27
C ILE A 41 -4.88 6.25 -14.22
N SER A 42 -5.06 7.28 -15.06
CA SER A 42 -6.23 7.43 -15.92
C SER A 42 -5.89 8.11 -17.25
N GLY A 43 -6.89 8.21 -18.13
CA GLY A 43 -6.74 8.84 -19.46
C GLY A 43 -5.65 8.19 -20.30
N GLU A 44 -4.93 9.00 -21.07
CA GLU A 44 -3.84 8.55 -21.96
C GLU A 44 -2.73 7.79 -21.21
N THR A 45 -2.45 8.21 -19.96
CA THR A 45 -1.42 7.59 -19.12
C THR A 45 -1.70 6.10 -18.86
N ALA A 46 -2.98 5.73 -18.71
CA ALA A 46 -3.38 4.36 -18.45
C ALA A 46 -3.38 3.46 -19.70
N VAL A 47 -3.23 4.04 -20.90
CA VAL A 47 -3.49 3.36 -22.18
C VAL A 47 -2.25 3.28 -23.06
N SER A 48 -1.57 4.41 -23.19
CA SER A 48 -0.65 4.64 -24.30
C SER A 48 0.75 4.96 -23.84
N VAL A 49 0.91 5.38 -22.59
CA VAL A 49 2.21 5.69 -22.02
C VAL A 49 2.91 4.38 -21.62
N PRO A 50 4.05 4.04 -22.23
CA PRO A 50 4.81 2.85 -21.83
C PRO A 50 5.36 3.02 -20.41
N LEU A 51 5.60 1.91 -19.71
CA LEU A 51 6.10 1.94 -18.32
C LEU A 51 7.39 2.79 -18.17
N GLY A 52 8.31 2.72 -19.13
CA GLY A 52 9.54 3.54 -19.11
C GLY A 52 9.33 5.05 -19.27
N GLY A 53 8.13 5.48 -19.68
CA GLY A 53 7.74 6.90 -19.78
C GLY A 53 6.99 7.42 -18.56
N LEU A 54 6.70 6.56 -17.58
CA LEU A 54 6.03 6.95 -16.34
C LEU A 54 7.03 7.59 -15.36
N SER A 55 6.56 8.57 -14.59
CA SER A 55 7.33 9.09 -13.45
C SER A 55 7.52 8.01 -12.38
N GLY A 56 8.50 8.19 -11.49
CA GLY A 56 8.73 7.25 -10.38
C GLY A 56 7.47 7.02 -9.53
N GLY A 57 6.74 8.08 -9.18
CA GLY A 57 5.48 7.96 -8.44
C GLY A 57 4.37 7.23 -9.22
N GLN A 58 4.29 7.45 -10.55
CA GLN A 58 3.33 6.73 -11.40
C GLN A 58 3.67 5.24 -11.49
N LEU A 59 4.94 4.87 -11.60
CA LEU A 59 5.38 3.47 -11.58
C LEU A 59 4.98 2.78 -10.29
N VAL A 60 5.18 3.43 -9.14
CA VAL A 60 4.78 2.88 -7.84
C VAL A 60 3.26 2.68 -7.77
N ARG A 61 2.46 3.65 -8.26
CA ARG A 61 0.99 3.53 -8.30
C ARG A 61 0.53 2.38 -9.20
N VAL A 62 1.15 2.19 -10.36
CA VAL A 62 0.87 1.05 -11.25
C VAL A 62 1.24 -0.26 -10.57
N GLY A 63 2.39 -0.33 -9.89
CA GLY A 63 2.79 -1.50 -9.11
C GLY A 63 1.80 -1.83 -8.00
N LEU A 64 1.31 -0.82 -7.27
CA LEU A 64 0.31 -1.01 -6.23
C LEU A 64 -1.05 -1.47 -6.80
N ALA A 65 -1.47 -0.89 -7.94
CA ALA A 65 -2.65 -1.34 -8.66
C ALA A 65 -2.51 -2.80 -9.10
N TRP A 66 -1.33 -3.20 -9.56
CA TRP A 66 -1.03 -4.56 -10.00
C TRP A 66 -1.10 -5.57 -8.84
N VAL A 67 -0.42 -5.33 -7.72
CA VAL A 67 -0.42 -6.27 -6.58
C VAL A 67 -1.78 -6.39 -5.90
N THR A 68 -2.71 -5.48 -6.20
CA THR A 68 -4.07 -5.47 -5.67
C THR A 68 -5.11 -6.00 -6.67
N PHE A 69 -4.71 -6.45 -7.87
CA PHE A 69 -5.62 -6.81 -8.98
C PHE A 69 -5.25 -8.12 -9.69
N PRO A 70 -6.26 -8.93 -10.05
CA PRO A 70 -6.99 -9.83 -9.15
C PRO A 70 -6.04 -10.88 -8.53
N ASN A 71 -6.44 -11.48 -7.40
CA ASN A 71 -5.63 -12.41 -6.59
C ASN A 71 -4.40 -11.72 -5.92
N PRO A 72 -4.66 -10.76 -5.00
CA PRO A 72 -3.57 -10.15 -4.24
C PRO A 72 -2.77 -11.20 -3.46
N PRO A 73 -1.46 -10.97 -3.24
CA PRO A 73 -0.68 -11.87 -2.41
C PRO A 73 -1.21 -11.91 -0.96
N HIS A 74 -0.87 -12.98 -0.24
CA HIS A 74 -1.23 -13.08 1.18
C HIS A 74 -0.42 -12.11 2.06
N VAL A 75 0.78 -11.75 1.61
CA VAL A 75 1.70 -10.86 2.31
C VAL A 75 2.33 -9.88 1.31
N LEU A 76 2.24 -8.60 1.62
CA LEU A 76 2.89 -7.51 0.89
C LEU A 76 4.05 -6.97 1.73
N LEU A 77 5.26 -6.96 1.17
CA LEU A 77 6.45 -6.40 1.78
C LEU A 77 6.78 -5.08 1.08
N LEU A 78 6.84 -3.98 1.84
CA LEU A 78 7.15 -2.65 1.32
C LEU A 78 8.37 -2.09 2.06
N ASP A 79 9.46 -1.89 1.32
CA ASP A 79 10.70 -1.32 1.85
C ASP A 79 10.85 0.12 1.38
N GLU A 80 10.77 1.06 2.32
CA GLU A 80 10.84 2.51 2.09
C GLU A 80 9.98 3.00 0.91
N PRO A 81 8.66 2.68 0.89
CA PRO A 81 7.84 2.96 -0.28
C PRO A 81 7.58 4.44 -0.51
N THR A 82 7.89 5.32 0.46
CA THR A 82 7.74 6.78 0.34
C THR A 82 8.86 7.44 -0.45
N ASN A 83 9.95 6.74 -0.71
CA ASN A 83 11.05 7.29 -1.51
C ASN A 83 10.56 7.65 -2.91
N HIS A 84 10.81 8.90 -3.32
CA HIS A 84 10.38 9.45 -4.62
C HIS A 84 8.86 9.55 -4.82
N LEU A 85 8.07 9.50 -3.75
CA LEU A 85 6.62 9.70 -3.82
C LEU A 85 6.22 11.16 -3.61
N ASP A 86 5.22 11.59 -4.36
CA ASP A 86 4.48 12.82 -4.09
C ASP A 86 3.39 12.58 -3.03
N MET A 87 2.85 13.68 -2.49
CA MET A 87 1.79 13.64 -1.48
C MET A 87 0.54 12.89 -1.98
N THR A 88 0.21 13.03 -3.27
CA THR A 88 -0.93 12.34 -3.88
C THR A 88 -0.74 10.82 -3.86
N THR A 89 0.48 10.31 -4.09
CA THR A 89 0.75 8.87 -4.00
C THR A 89 0.66 8.40 -2.56
N ILE A 90 1.18 9.19 -1.61
CA ILE A 90 1.07 8.90 -0.18
C ILE A 90 -0.41 8.75 0.24
N GLN A 91 -1.30 9.61 -0.25
CA GLN A 91 -2.74 9.51 0.00
C GLN A 91 -3.34 8.21 -0.56
N VAL A 92 -2.97 7.84 -1.80
CA VAL A 92 -3.40 6.57 -2.41
C VAL A 92 -2.98 5.37 -1.56
N PHE A 93 -1.77 5.37 -1.02
CA PHE A 93 -1.33 4.31 -0.08
C PHE A 93 -2.17 4.31 1.20
N GLY A 94 -2.45 5.50 1.75
CA GLY A 94 -3.31 5.70 2.92
C GLY A 94 -4.71 5.11 2.76
N GLU A 95 -5.26 5.11 1.55
CA GLU A 95 -6.58 4.56 1.25
C GLU A 95 -6.56 3.09 0.86
N ALA A 96 -5.52 2.64 0.14
CA ALA A 96 -5.45 1.30 -0.43
C ALA A 96 -4.96 0.24 0.56
N LEU A 97 -3.91 0.53 1.33
CA LEU A 97 -3.30 -0.46 2.23
C LEU A 97 -4.22 -0.89 3.38
N PRO A 98 -5.03 -0.01 4.00
CA PRO A 98 -5.97 -0.45 5.04
C PRO A 98 -7.08 -1.36 4.52
N LYS A 99 -7.39 -1.31 3.22
CA LYS A 99 -8.40 -2.15 2.56
C LYS A 99 -7.81 -3.45 2.00
N TYR A 100 -6.50 -3.63 2.12
CA TYR A 100 -5.81 -4.82 1.63
C TYR A 100 -6.16 -6.02 2.51
N GLN A 101 -6.66 -7.09 1.90
CA GLN A 101 -7.13 -8.28 2.63
C GLN A 101 -5.97 -9.18 3.13
N GLY A 102 -4.76 -8.99 2.61
CA GLY A 102 -3.55 -9.69 3.08
C GLY A 102 -2.84 -8.97 4.22
N ALA A 103 -1.74 -9.55 4.70
CA ALA A 103 -0.86 -8.88 5.65
C ALA A 103 0.05 -7.87 4.92
N VAL A 104 0.24 -6.70 5.50
CA VAL A 104 1.23 -5.72 5.02
C VAL A 104 2.35 -5.60 6.03
N VAL A 105 3.59 -5.83 5.59
CA VAL A 105 4.80 -5.49 6.35
C VAL A 105 5.44 -4.29 5.69
N LEU A 106 5.41 -3.18 6.39
CA LEU A 106 5.95 -1.91 5.92
C LEU A 106 7.19 -1.54 6.73
N ILE A 107 8.27 -1.24 6.02
CA ILE A 107 9.50 -0.68 6.56
C ILE A 107 9.56 0.78 6.11
N SER A 108 9.57 1.72 7.05
CA SER A 108 9.76 3.13 6.72
C SER A 108 10.33 3.90 7.90
N HIS A 109 11.16 4.90 7.60
CA HIS A 109 11.57 5.93 8.55
C HIS A 109 10.62 7.15 8.57
N ASP A 110 9.66 7.23 7.65
CA ASP A 110 8.70 8.34 7.55
C ASP A 110 7.57 8.20 8.57
N ILE A 111 7.69 8.94 9.67
CA ILE A 111 6.68 8.97 10.73
C ILE A 111 5.33 9.48 10.21
N HIS A 112 5.31 10.46 9.30
CA HIS A 112 4.06 11.00 8.79
C HIS A 112 3.28 9.94 8.01
N PHE A 113 3.97 9.22 7.13
CA PHE A 113 3.40 8.11 6.38
C PHE A 113 2.90 6.98 7.27
N LEU A 114 3.71 6.56 8.25
CA LEU A 114 3.29 5.56 9.23
C LEU A 114 2.01 6.01 9.96
N ASN A 115 1.93 7.28 10.37
CA ASN A 115 0.71 7.79 11.00
C ASN A 115 -0.51 7.79 10.08
N ILE A 116 -0.36 8.11 8.79
CA ILE A 116 -1.47 8.04 7.84
C ILE A 116 -2.03 6.61 7.80
N LEU A 117 -1.15 5.61 7.78
CA LEU A 117 -1.55 4.20 7.67
C LEU A 117 -2.08 3.59 8.97
N THR A 118 -1.52 4.00 10.12
CA THR A 118 -1.88 3.43 11.42
C THR A 118 -2.92 4.23 12.16
N ARG A 119 -3.33 5.41 11.65
CA ARG A 119 -4.43 6.17 12.24
C ARG A 119 -5.66 5.28 12.20
N GLU A 120 -6.12 4.90 13.40
CA GLU A 120 -7.44 4.31 13.58
C GLU A 120 -8.43 5.16 12.79
N GLN A 121 -9.22 4.51 11.93
CA GLN A 121 -10.40 5.09 11.30
C GLN A 121 -11.45 5.40 12.38
N GLY A 122 -11.14 6.33 13.28
CA GLY A 122 -11.93 6.73 14.45
C GLY A 122 -11.67 8.19 14.89
N GLY A 123 -10.85 8.94 14.16
CA GLY A 123 -10.55 10.34 14.44
C GLY A 123 -11.08 11.28 13.37
N LYS A 124 -12.37 11.63 13.45
CA LYS A 124 -13.03 12.77 12.78
C LYS A 124 -12.76 12.92 11.27
N ARG A 125 -13.75 12.53 10.46
CA ARG A 125 -14.11 13.31 9.26
C ARG A 125 -14.12 14.78 9.70
N LEU A 126 -13.26 15.60 9.11
CA LEU A 126 -13.41 17.04 9.17
C LEU A 126 -14.84 17.34 8.70
N ASN A 127 -15.53 18.18 9.46
CA ASN A 127 -16.93 18.52 9.25
C ASN A 127 -17.18 18.90 7.79
N GLU A 128 -17.82 18.01 7.05
CA GLU A 128 -18.68 18.38 5.92
C GLU A 128 -20.01 17.70 6.17
N SER A 129 -20.92 18.51 6.69
CA SER A 129 -22.35 18.28 6.68
C SER A 129 -22.81 18.02 5.25
N ASP A 130 -23.74 17.08 5.14
CA ASP A 130 -24.60 16.76 3.99
C ASP A 130 -24.19 15.49 3.22
N SER A 131 -24.81 14.37 3.57
CA SER A 131 -25.50 13.46 2.63
C SER A 131 -25.79 12.12 3.34
N ASP A 132 -27.08 11.79 3.47
CA ASP A 132 -27.57 10.47 3.84
C ASP A 132 -27.13 9.44 2.79
N GLY A 133 -26.55 8.32 3.23
CA GLY A 133 -26.22 7.19 2.35
C GLY A 133 -25.42 6.10 3.09
N ASP A 134 -26.07 4.94 3.25
CA ASP A 134 -25.62 3.62 3.71
C ASP A 134 -24.39 3.49 4.62
N LYS A 135 -24.66 2.97 5.84
CA LYS A 135 -23.65 2.50 6.79
C LYS A 135 -23.12 1.14 6.32
N ASP A 136 -22.05 1.15 5.54
CA ASP A 136 -21.28 -0.06 5.30
C ASP A 136 -20.49 -0.46 6.55
N GLU A 137 -20.46 -1.76 6.82
CA GLU A 137 -20.11 -2.37 8.08
C GLU A 137 -18.65 -2.08 8.47
N SER A 138 -18.48 -1.59 9.70
CA SER A 138 -17.18 -1.33 10.31
C SER A 138 -16.42 -2.64 10.52
N HIS A 139 -15.54 -2.99 9.59
CA HIS A 139 -14.46 -3.93 9.87
C HIS A 139 -13.59 -3.36 11.01
N PRO A 140 -13.40 -4.10 12.12
CA PRO A 140 -12.52 -3.64 13.19
C PRO A 140 -11.10 -3.64 12.65
N SER A 141 -10.52 -2.45 12.45
CA SER A 141 -9.11 -2.32 12.08
C SER A 141 -8.27 -2.98 13.18
N LEU A 142 -7.65 -4.11 12.86
CA LEU A 142 -6.65 -4.70 13.74
C LEU A 142 -5.58 -3.64 14.01
N PRO A 143 -5.22 -3.37 15.26
CA PRO A 143 -4.25 -2.33 15.57
C PRO A 143 -2.93 -2.65 14.87
N ALA A 144 -2.44 -1.71 14.06
CA ALA A 144 -1.17 -1.85 13.39
C ALA A 144 -0.07 -2.05 14.45
N ARG A 145 0.67 -3.16 14.37
CA ARG A 145 1.78 -3.45 15.28
C ARG A 145 3.04 -2.77 14.76
N VAL A 146 3.63 -1.92 15.59
CA VAL A 146 4.87 -1.22 15.24
C VAL A 146 6.05 -1.92 15.90
N PHE A 147 7.09 -2.15 15.12
CA PHE A 147 8.33 -2.75 15.59
C PHE A 147 9.49 -1.81 15.30
N GLU A 148 10.38 -1.66 16.28
CA GLU A 148 11.67 -1.03 16.10
C GLU A 148 12.70 -2.07 15.70
N VAL A 149 13.38 -1.84 14.57
CA VAL A 149 14.53 -2.64 14.15
C VAL A 149 15.81 -1.91 14.55
N ARG A 150 16.69 -2.57 15.29
CA ARG A 150 18.00 -2.04 15.69
C ARG A 150 19.10 -2.97 15.21
N LYS A 151 20.21 -2.40 14.74
CA LYS A 151 21.43 -3.14 14.41
C LYS A 151 22.55 -2.68 15.34
N SER A 152 23.12 -3.60 16.11
CA SER A 152 24.26 -3.32 16.98
C SER A 152 25.28 -4.45 16.92
N LYS A 153 26.54 -4.13 16.62
CA LYS A 153 27.65 -5.11 16.50
C LYS A 153 27.31 -6.32 15.61
N GLY A 154 26.62 -6.08 14.50
CA GLY A 154 26.21 -7.14 13.56
C GLY A 154 24.95 -7.92 13.95
N ILE A 155 24.41 -7.71 15.15
CA ILE A 155 23.17 -8.34 15.62
C ILE A 155 22.00 -7.42 15.29
N VAL A 156 20.98 -7.97 14.62
CA VAL A 156 19.70 -7.29 14.38
C VAL A 156 18.73 -7.72 15.47
N SER A 157 18.14 -6.75 16.16
CA SER A 157 17.06 -6.97 17.12
C SER A 157 15.79 -6.26 16.68
N VAL A 158 14.65 -6.89 16.93
CA VAL A 158 13.32 -6.36 16.62
C VAL A 158 12.54 -6.28 17.93
N HIS A 159 12.07 -5.08 18.28
CA HIS A 159 11.35 -4.81 19.52
C HIS A 159 9.98 -4.22 19.20
N GLN A 160 8.92 -4.86 19.67
CA GLN A 160 7.57 -4.29 19.54
C GLN A 160 7.45 -3.02 20.38
N LEU A 161 6.83 -2.00 19.81
CA LEU A 161 6.49 -0.74 20.48
C LEU A 161 4.99 -0.78 20.82
N GLU A 162 4.66 -1.03 22.09
CA GLU A 162 3.27 -1.10 22.56
C GLU A 162 2.48 0.21 22.34
N GLY A 163 3.15 1.36 22.36
CA GLY A 163 2.54 2.65 22.04
C GLY A 163 2.52 2.99 20.55
N GLY A 164 2.70 2.00 19.66
CA GLY A 164 2.61 2.15 18.21
C GLY A 164 3.54 3.23 17.65
N VAL A 165 3.02 4.00 16.67
CA VAL A 165 3.75 5.08 16.00
C VAL A 165 4.04 6.24 16.95
N ASP A 166 3.21 6.49 17.96
CA ASP A 166 3.42 7.56 18.95
C ASP A 166 4.60 7.26 19.88
N ALA A 167 4.80 5.99 20.25
CA ALA A 167 6.01 5.57 20.97
C ALA A 167 7.26 5.76 20.13
N TYR A 168 7.19 5.44 18.83
CA TYR A 168 8.29 5.68 17.89
C TYR A 168 8.61 7.18 17.75
N ARG A 169 7.59 8.04 17.57
CA ARG A 169 7.75 9.50 17.46
C ARG A 169 8.47 10.10 18.68
N ARG A 170 7.97 9.82 19.89
CA ARG A 170 8.58 10.30 21.14
C ARG A 170 10.04 9.86 21.29
N LYS A 171 10.38 8.68 20.79
CA LYS A 171 11.75 8.19 20.81
C LYS A 171 12.65 8.98 19.85
N GLN A 172 12.19 9.23 18.63
CA GLN A 172 12.93 10.03 17.65
C GLN A 172 13.17 11.46 18.16
N GLU A 173 12.18 12.08 18.80
CA GLU A 173 12.32 13.40 19.44
C GLU A 173 13.38 13.41 20.56
N ARG A 174 13.46 12.34 21.37
CA ARG A 174 14.49 12.23 22.41
C ARG A 174 15.88 12.09 21.82
N ILE A 175 16.02 11.34 20.72
CA ILE A 175 17.31 11.16 20.04
C ILE A 175 17.77 12.50 19.46
N SER A 176 16.90 13.21 18.72
CA SER A 176 17.25 14.52 18.14
C SER A 176 17.62 15.55 19.21
N ALA A 177 16.88 15.61 20.33
CA ALA A 177 17.16 16.50 21.46
C ALA A 177 18.46 16.16 22.22
N SER A 178 18.96 14.93 22.10
CA SER A 178 20.25 14.51 22.68
C SER A 178 21.44 14.78 21.75
N VAL A 179 21.23 14.71 20.44
CA VAL A 179 22.27 14.95 19.42
C VAL A 179 22.53 16.43 19.20
N GLY A 180 21.52 17.29 19.30
CA GLY A 180 21.68 18.76 19.17
C GLY A 180 22.39 19.45 20.36
N ARG A 181 22.99 18.68 21.27
CA ARG A 181 23.67 19.18 22.48
C ARG A 181 25.20 19.02 22.42
N VAL A 182 25.75 18.62 21.28
CA VAL A 182 27.19 18.41 21.03
C VAL A 182 27.74 19.54 20.17
#